data_AF-A0A3B1AIP8-F1
#
_entry.id   AF-A0A3B1AIP8-F1
#
_cell.length_a   1.000
_cell.length_b   1.000
_cell.length_c   1.000
_cell.angle_alpha   90.00
_cell.angle_beta   90.00
_cell.angle_gamma   90.00
#
_symmetry.space_group_name_H-M   'P 1'
#
loop_
_entity.id
_entity.type
_entity.pdbx_description
1 polymer ?
#
loop_
_entity_poly.entity_id
_entity_poly.type
_entity_poly.pdbx_seq_one_letter_code
_entity_poly.pdbx_strand_id
1 'polypeptide(L)'
;MHSFYIKISRILIGTLCVGIVVFTSSGMAAPGGGRSSPVKVAEVKQLLMAPQTWVAGTVISRHEARLAAEVAGRLVRVKEVGTQVKEGDVVARIDPTFVKLKIEEFQA
;
A
#
# COMPACT_ATOMS: atom_id res chain seq x y z
N MET A 1 107.29 2.47 31.69
CA MET A 1 106.90 1.41 30.74
C MET A 1 106.61 0.17 31.61
N HIS A 2 105.42 -0.36 31.87
CA HIS A 2 104.42 -0.89 30.92
C HIS A 2 103.02 -1.12 31.59
N SER A 3 102.81 -0.72 32.86
CA SER A 3 101.72 -1.26 33.72
C SER A 3 100.38 -0.49 33.70
N PHE A 4 100.33 0.73 33.14
CA PHE A 4 99.13 1.60 33.25
C PHE A 4 98.06 1.38 32.14
N TYR A 5 98.43 0.86 30.97
CA TYR A 5 97.51 0.69 29.83
C TYR A 5 96.57 -0.53 29.92
N ILE A 6 96.90 -1.53 30.74
CA ILE A 6 96.11 -2.75 30.91
C ILE A 6 94.82 -2.53 31.73
N LYS A 7 94.81 -1.56 32.65
CA LYS A 7 93.65 -1.27 33.51
C LYS A 7 92.51 -0.56 32.77
N ILE A 8 92.81 0.26 31.76
CA ILE A 8 91.82 1.05 31.00
C ILE A 8 91.01 0.21 30.01
N SER A 9 91.61 -0.80 29.38
CA SER A 9 90.91 -1.68 28.41
C SER A 9 89.85 -2.60 29.07
N ARG A 10 90.07 -3.04 30.31
CA ARG A 10 89.13 -3.91 31.04
C ARG A 10 87.84 -3.21 31.48
N ILE A 11 87.90 -1.90 31.73
CA ILE A 11 86.75 -1.09 32.17
C ILE A 11 85.83 -0.76 30.98
N LEU A 12 86.39 -0.61 29.78
CA LEU A 12 85.64 -0.27 28.55
C LEU A 12 84.80 -1.44 28.00
N ILE A 13 85.25 -2.69 28.20
CA ILE A 13 84.52 -3.89 27.72
C ILE A 13 83.33 -4.21 28.65
N GLY A 14 83.45 -3.93 29.96
CA GLY A 14 82.40 -4.20 30.93
C GLY A 14 81.15 -3.32 30.76
N THR A 15 81.33 -2.05 30.40
CA THR A 15 80.22 -1.11 30.17
C THR A 15 79.49 -1.35 28.86
N LEU A 16 80.15 -1.93 27.85
CA LEU A 16 79.55 -2.25 26.55
C LEU A 16 78.58 -3.45 26.64
N CYS A 17 78.88 -4.45 27.48
CA CYS A 17 78.00 -5.63 27.64
C CYS A 17 76.71 -5.34 28.42
N VAL A 18 76.71 -4.38 29.34
CA VAL A 18 75.51 -4.02 30.13
C VAL A 18 74.49 -3.25 29.28
N GLY A 19 74.95 -2.48 28.29
CA GLY A 19 74.06 -1.72 27.39
C GLY A 19 73.22 -2.59 26.44
N ILE A 20 73.74 -3.75 26.03
CA ILE A 20 73.08 -4.63 25.05
C ILE A 20 71.94 -5.44 25.68
N VAL A 21 72.01 -5.77 26.98
CA VAL A 21 70.99 -6.57 27.66
C VAL A 21 69.71 -5.77 27.94
N VAL A 22 69.79 -4.45 28.05
CA VAL A 22 68.63 -3.59 28.36
C VAL A 22 67.74 -3.33 27.12
N PHE A 23 68.27 -3.50 25.91
CA PHE A 23 67.55 -3.15 24.67
C PHE A 23 66.59 -4.24 24.15
N THR A 24 66.67 -5.47 24.67
CA THR A 24 65.93 -6.63 24.11
C THR A 24 64.55 -6.88 24.74
N SER A 25 64.10 -6.06 25.71
CA SER A 25 62.87 -6.32 26.47
C SER A 25 61.59 -5.65 25.95
N SER A 26 61.63 -4.98 24.78
CA SER A 26 60.42 -4.40 24.17
C SER A 26 59.61 -5.44 23.38
N GLY A 27 58.72 -6.16 24.08
CA GLY A 27 57.73 -7.04 23.45
C GLY A 27 56.63 -6.24 22.74
N MET A 28 56.47 -6.45 21.43
CA MET A 28 55.34 -5.96 20.64
C MET A 28 54.12 -6.86 20.81
N ALA A 29 53.02 -6.33 21.35
CA ALA A 29 51.70 -6.97 21.33
C ALA A 29 50.92 -6.55 20.07
N ALA A 30 50.33 -7.52 19.37
CA ALA A 30 49.51 -7.30 18.17
C ALA A 30 48.07 -6.87 18.52
N PRO A 31 47.39 -5.98 17.76
CA PRO A 31 46.00 -5.61 18.03
C PRO A 31 45.03 -6.62 17.41
N GLY A 32 44.26 -7.32 18.26
CA GLY A 32 43.14 -8.16 17.84
C GLY A 32 41.84 -7.35 17.77
N GLY A 33 41.34 -7.06 16.57
CA GLY A 33 40.02 -6.45 16.34
C GLY A 33 39.07 -7.46 15.70
N GLY A 34 38.02 -7.86 16.42
CA GLY A 34 36.96 -8.74 15.90
C GLY A 34 36.17 -8.09 14.77
N ARG A 35 35.97 -8.84 13.68
CA ARG A 35 35.20 -8.40 12.50
C ARG A 35 33.71 -8.33 12.82
N SER A 36 33.13 -7.12 12.91
CA SER A 36 31.68 -6.94 12.93
C SER A 36 31.13 -6.92 11.50
N SER A 37 30.08 -7.71 11.24
CA SER A 37 29.39 -7.75 9.95
C SER A 37 28.29 -6.68 9.91
N PRO A 38 28.21 -5.83 8.88
CA PRO A 38 27.18 -4.80 8.80
C PRO A 38 25.79 -5.41 8.60
N VAL A 39 24.82 -4.93 9.38
CA VAL A 39 23.39 -5.27 9.25
C VAL A 39 22.57 -4.01 9.03
N LYS A 40 21.49 -4.14 8.25
CA LYS A 40 20.58 -3.05 7.97
C LYS A 40 19.33 -3.21 8.84
N VAL A 41 19.07 -2.21 9.67
CA VAL A 41 17.87 -2.15 10.51
C VAL A 41 16.92 -1.07 9.97
N ALA A 42 15.63 -1.25 10.25
CA ALA A 42 14.59 -0.27 9.95
C ALA A 42 13.78 0.01 11.23
N GLU A 43 13.37 1.27 11.40
CA GLU A 43 12.56 1.70 12.54
C GLU A 43 11.09 1.30 12.35
N VAL A 44 10.48 0.68 13.37
CA VAL A 44 9.08 0.25 13.34
C VAL A 44 8.19 1.43 13.70
N LYS A 45 7.20 1.73 12.84
CA LYS A 45 6.18 2.76 13.08
C LYS A 45 4.81 2.12 13.23
N GLN A 46 4.07 2.54 14.25
CA GLN A 46 2.68 2.14 14.44
C GLN A 46 1.77 3.13 13.68
N LEU A 47 1.02 2.61 12.72
CA LEU A 47 0.08 3.37 11.90
C LEU A 47 -1.33 2.88 12.17
N LEU A 48 -2.27 3.80 12.38
CA LEU A 48 -3.69 3.47 12.44
C LEU A 48 -4.17 3.27 11.00
N MET A 49 -4.47 2.02 10.62
CA MET A 49 -5.04 1.68 9.32
C MET A 49 -6.42 1.08 9.51
N ALA A 50 -7.41 1.62 8.79
CA ALA A 50 -8.74 1.04 8.72
C ALA A 50 -8.77 -0.04 7.63
N PRO A 51 -9.23 -1.27 7.91
CA PRO A 51 -9.38 -2.29 6.88
C PRO A 51 -10.45 -1.87 5.88
N GLN A 52 -10.11 -1.92 4.58
CA GLN A 52 -11.04 -1.69 3.48
C GLN A 52 -11.14 -2.96 2.66
N THR A 53 -12.37 -3.39 2.32
CA THR A 53 -12.61 -4.55 1.47
C THR A 53 -13.51 -4.14 0.32
N TRP A 54 -13.09 -4.46 -0.90
CA TRP A 54 -13.89 -4.24 -2.10
C TRP A 54 -14.90 -5.37 -2.26
N VAL A 55 -16.18 -5.01 -2.40
CA VAL A 55 -17.27 -5.96 -2.61
C VAL A 55 -17.97 -5.63 -3.92
N ALA A 56 -18.09 -6.61 -4.80
CA ALA A 56 -18.89 -6.47 -6.00
C ALA A 56 -20.39 -6.53 -5.63
N GLY A 57 -21.17 -5.57 -6.11
CA GLY A 57 -22.60 -5.51 -5.90
C GLY A 57 -23.30 -5.02 -7.17
N THR A 58 -24.50 -5.53 -7.41
CA THR A 58 -25.36 -5.09 -8.52
C THR A 58 -26.39 -4.12 -7.98
N VAL A 59 -26.55 -2.97 -8.64
CA VAL A 59 -27.61 -2.01 -8.30
C VAL A 59 -28.86 -2.37 -9.07
N ILE A 60 -29.96 -2.58 -8.36
CA ILE A 60 -31.29 -2.75 -8.94
C ILE A 60 -32.17 -1.56 -8.60
N SER A 61 -33.14 -1.24 -9.46
CA SER A 61 -34.12 -0.21 -9.15
C SER A 61 -34.99 -0.65 -7.97
N ARG A 62 -35.28 0.28 -7.05
CA ARG A 62 -36.29 0.07 -6.00
C ARG A 62 -37.71 0.17 -6.53
N HIS A 63 -37.90 0.87 -7.65
CA HIS A 63 -39.19 1.13 -8.26
C HIS A 63 -39.10 0.79 -9.76
N GLU A 64 -39.67 -0.35 -10.14
CA GLU A 64 -39.84 -0.77 -11.53
C GLU A 64 -41.33 -1.04 -11.74
N ALA A 65 -41.92 -0.41 -12.75
CA ALA A 65 -43.31 -0.63 -13.12
C ALA A 65 -43.36 -1.15 -14.56
N ARG A 66 -43.87 -2.38 -14.72
CA ARG A 66 -44.17 -2.93 -16.05
C ARG A 66 -45.57 -2.52 -16.44
N LEU A 67 -45.66 -1.66 -17.45
CA LEU A 67 -46.93 -1.13 -17.94
C LEU A 67 -47.53 -2.10 -18.96
N ALA A 68 -48.77 -2.52 -18.75
CA ALA A 68 -49.56 -3.30 -19.68
C ALA A 68 -50.88 -2.57 -19.96
N ALA A 69 -51.37 -2.70 -21.19
CA ALA A 69 -52.70 -2.20 -21.55
C ALA A 69 -53.75 -3.25 -21.19
N GLU A 70 -54.83 -2.82 -20.53
CA GLU A 70 -55.97 -3.69 -20.21
C GLU A 70 -56.73 -4.11 -21.48
N VAL A 71 -56.78 -3.21 -22.47
CA VAL A 71 -57.53 -3.41 -23.72
C VAL A 71 -56.59 -3.34 -24.91
N ALA A 72 -56.79 -4.23 -25.89
CA ALA A 72 -56.10 -4.15 -27.16
C ALA A 72 -56.60 -2.93 -27.96
N GLY A 73 -55.68 -2.19 -28.56
CA GLY A 73 -56.03 -1.04 -29.39
C GLY A 73 -54.81 -0.33 -29.96
N ARG A 74 -55.05 0.67 -30.80
CA ARG A 74 -54.00 1.46 -31.44
C ARG A 74 -53.45 2.52 -30.48
N LEU A 75 -52.13 2.57 -30.32
CA LEU A 75 -51.46 3.65 -29.59
C LEU A 75 -51.51 4.96 -30.40
N VAL A 76 -52.08 6.01 -29.81
CA VAL A 76 -52.21 7.35 -30.40
C VAL A 76 -51.08 8.26 -29.94
N ARG A 77 -50.67 8.16 -28.67
CA ARG A 77 -49.60 8.97 -28.07
C ARG A 77 -48.86 8.19 -27.01
N VAL A 78 -47.56 8.47 -26.89
CA VAL A 78 -46.67 7.97 -25.84
C VAL A 78 -45.80 9.14 -25.39
N LYS A 79 -45.57 9.30 -24.08
CA LYS A 79 -44.63 10.29 -23.54
C LYS A 79 -43.19 9.91 -23.89
N GLU A 80 -42.32 10.90 -23.99
CA GLU A 80 -40.90 10.67 -24.30
C GLU A 80 -40.17 9.90 -23.19
N VAL A 81 -39.22 9.07 -23.60
CA VAL A 81 -38.38 8.29 -22.68
C VAL A 81 -37.52 9.24 -21.85
N GLY A 82 -37.42 8.98 -20.54
CA GLY A 82 -36.69 9.84 -19.61
C GLY A 82 -37.54 10.95 -18.98
N THR A 83 -38.81 11.09 -19.39
CA THR A 83 -39.76 11.99 -18.73
C THR A 83 -40.08 11.49 -17.32
N GLN A 84 -39.97 12.37 -16.32
CA GLN A 84 -40.43 12.08 -14.96
C GLN A 84 -41.96 12.10 -14.91
N VAL A 85 -42.55 11.08 -14.29
CA VAL A 85 -44.00 10.92 -14.17
C VAL A 85 -44.40 10.66 -12.74
N LYS A 86 -45.60 11.11 -12.37
CA LYS A 86 -46.21 10.84 -11.05
C LYS A 86 -47.27 9.76 -11.18
N GLU A 87 -47.68 9.22 -10.04
CA GLU A 87 -48.80 8.29 -9.98
C GLU A 87 -50.08 8.94 -10.55
N GLY A 88 -50.79 8.20 -11.40
CA GLY A 88 -51.98 8.70 -12.11
C GLY A 88 -51.70 9.47 -13.40
N ASP A 89 -50.45 9.80 -13.72
CA ASP A 89 -50.13 10.45 -14.98
C ASP A 89 -50.36 9.53 -16.18
N VAL A 90 -51.00 10.06 -17.23
CA VAL A 90 -51.17 9.34 -18.49
C VAL A 90 -49.83 9.28 -19.23
N VAL A 91 -49.25 8.07 -19.29
CA VAL A 91 -47.98 7.78 -19.97
C VAL A 91 -48.16 7.43 -21.46
N ALA A 92 -49.28 6.80 -21.80
CA ALA A 92 -49.64 6.45 -23.17
C ALA A 92 -51.16 6.51 -23.35
N ARG A 93 -51.63 6.81 -24.56
CA ARG A 93 -53.05 6.89 -24.89
C ARG A 93 -53.39 5.97 -26.04
N ILE A 94 -54.37 5.10 -25.83
CA ILE A 94 -54.95 4.20 -26.83
C ILE A 94 -56.18 4.87 -27.46
N ASP A 95 -56.46 4.59 -28.73
CA ASP A 95 -57.62 5.09 -29.45
C ASP A 95 -58.93 4.57 -28.79
N PRO A 96 -59.79 5.47 -28.27
CA PRO A 96 -60.99 5.07 -27.54
C PRO A 96 -62.19 4.76 -28.45
N THR A 97 -62.07 4.95 -29.77
CA THR A 97 -63.23 4.95 -30.69
C THR A 97 -64.03 3.65 -30.61
N PHE A 98 -63.36 2.49 -30.68
CA PHE A 98 -64.02 1.19 -30.59
C PHE A 98 -64.75 0.97 -29.26
N VAL A 99 -64.13 1.39 -28.15
CA VAL A 99 -64.71 1.24 -26.81
C VAL A 99 -65.95 2.12 -26.66
N LYS A 100 -65.91 3.36 -27.19
CA LYS A 100 -67.06 4.27 -27.16
C LYS A 100 -68.27 3.73 -27.94
N LEU A 101 -68.05 3.29 -29.17
CA LEU A 101 -69.12 2.73 -30.00
C LEU A 101 -69.80 1.54 -29.31
N LYS A 102 -69.00 0.67 -28.69
CA LYS A 102 -69.52 -0.48 -27.96
C LYS A 102 -70.32 -0.09 -26.72
N ILE A 103 -69.93 0.96 -26.01
CA ILE A 103 -70.69 1.48 -24.86
C ILE A 103 -72.04 2.06 -25.33
N GLU A 104 -72.06 2.80 -26.43
CA GLU A 104 -73.29 3.37 -27.00
C GLU A 104 -74.28 2.28 -27.42
N GLU A 105 -73.81 1.19 -28.03
CA GLU A 105 -74.66 0.02 -28.38
C GLU A 105 -75.29 -0.65 -27.15
N PHE A 106 -74.58 -0.72 -26.01
CA PHE A 106 -75.12 -1.31 -24.78
C PHE A 106 -76.07 -0.39 -24.02
N GLN A 107 -76.08 0.91 -24.31
CA GLN A 107 -76.93 1.91 -23.66
C GLN A 107 -78.24 2.18 -24.40
N ALA A 108 -78.35 1.71 -25.65
CA ALA A 108 -79.56 1.77 -26.46
C ALA A 108 -80.48 0.55 -26.21
#